data_AF-A0A382DH03-F1
#
_entry.id   AF-A0A382DH03-F1
#
_cell.length_a   1.000
_cell.length_b   1.000
_cell.length_c   1.000
_cell.angle_alpha   90.00
_cell.angle_beta   90.00
_cell.angle_gamma   90.00
#
_symmetry.space_group_name_H-M   'P 1'
#
loop_
_entity.id
_entity.type
_entity.pdbx_description
1 polymer ?
#
loop_
_entity_poly.entity_id
_entity_poly.type
_entity_poly.pdbx_seq_one_letter_code
_entity_poly.pdbx_strand_id
1 'polypeptide(L)' 'MAQGIRDKVVILGMGCARFGERWDVGPEELMQEAFAEALGDAGIERDQIEAAWFGVFFDE' A
#
# COMPACT_ATOMS: atom_id res chain seq x y z
N MET A 1 -29.45 12.47 0.09
CA MET A 1 -28.39 11.94 -0.80
C MET A 1 -27.12 11.79 0.01
N ALA A 2 -26.44 10.65 -0.07
CA ALA A 2 -25.13 10.51 0.59
C ALA A 2 -24.14 11.46 -0.09
N GLN A 3 -23.43 12.28 0.69
CA GLN A 3 -22.30 13.06 0.20
C GLN A 3 -21.07 12.17 0.23
N GLY A 4 -20.45 11.94 -0.93
CA GLY A 4 -19.21 11.20 -1.02
C GLY A 4 -18.00 11.99 -0.50
N ILE A 5 -16.81 11.40 -0.67
CA ILE A 5 -15.53 11.97 -0.25
C ILE A 5 -14.78 12.68 -1.39
N ARG A 6 -15.48 12.98 -2.49
CA ARG A 6 -14.95 13.76 -3.61
C ARG A 6 -14.41 15.10 -3.09
N ASP A 7 -13.21 15.47 -3.52
CA ASP A 7 -12.47 16.68 -3.10
C ASP A 7 -12.04 16.72 -1.63
N LYS A 8 -12.16 15.60 -0.90
CA LYS A 8 -11.71 15.44 0.49
C LYS A 8 -10.59 14.41 0.66
N VAL A 9 -10.21 13.76 -0.44
CA VAL A 9 -9.21 12.68 -0.46
C VAL A 9 -8.15 12.99 -1.48
N VAL A 10 -6.91 12.67 -1.12
CA VAL A 10 -5.74 12.74 -1.98
C VAL A 10 -5.00 11.41 -1.90
N ILE A 11 -4.22 11.09 -2.94
CA ILE A 11 -3.20 10.05 -2.88
C ILE A 11 -1.92 10.76 -2.41
N LEU A 12 -1.50 10.47 -1.18
CA LEU A 12 -0.35 11.15 -0.56
C LEU A 12 0.99 10.54 -1.01
N GLY A 13 1.02 9.25 -1.28
CA GLY A 13 2.19 8.56 -1.81
C GLY A 13 1.83 7.21 -2.43
N MET A 14 2.76 6.62 -3.16
CA MET A 14 2.62 5.30 -3.77
C MET A 14 3.90 4.48 -3.68
N GLY A 15 3.76 3.16 -3.78
CA GLY A 15 4.88 2.24 -3.84
C GLY A 15 4.51 0.99 -4.63
N CYS A 16 5.50 0.35 -5.22
CA CYS A 16 5.33 -0.80 -6.08
C CYS A 16 6.52 -1.74 -5.93
N ALA A 17 6.26 -2.94 -5.41
CA ALA A 17 7.28 -3.98 -5.36
C ALA A 17 7.88 -4.19 -6.75
N ARG A 18 9.19 -4.42 -6.82
CA ARG A 18 9.88 -4.63 -8.08
C ARG A 18 9.28 -5.82 -8.82
N PHE A 19 8.77 -5.54 -10.01
CA PHE A 19 8.29 -6.57 -10.93
C PHE A 19 9.43 -7.46 -11.43
N GLY A 20 9.19 -8.76 -11.44
CA GLY A 20 10.14 -9.75 -11.97
C GLY A 20 9.91 -11.14 -11.41
N GLU A 21 10.73 -12.08 -11.88
CA GLU A 21 10.75 -13.46 -11.39
C GLU A 21 11.45 -13.53 -10.03
N ARG A 22 10.66 -13.46 -8.96
CA ARG A 22 11.12 -13.45 -7.56
C ARG A 22 10.58 -14.65 -6.79
N TRP A 23 10.95 -15.85 -7.25
CA TRP A 23 10.45 -17.13 -6.74
C TRP A 23 10.78 -17.41 -5.26
N ASP A 24 11.73 -16.67 -4.71
CA ASP A 24 12.19 -16.71 -3.32
C ASP A 24 11.45 -15.72 -2.40
N VAL A 25 10.49 -14.96 -2.93
CA VAL A 25 9.79 -13.88 -2.22
C VAL A 25 8.29 -14.13 -2.22
N GLY A 26 7.68 -14.18 -1.03
CA GLY A 26 6.26 -14.39 -0.87
C GLY A 26 5.43 -13.11 -1.04
N PRO A 27 4.09 -13.25 -1.05
CA PRO A 27 3.17 -12.10 -1.11
C PRO A 27 3.37 -11.11 0.04
N GLU A 28 3.70 -11.58 1.25
CA GLU A 28 3.93 -10.73 2.42
C GLU A 28 5.14 -9.82 2.25
N GLU A 29 6.26 -10.35 1.74
CA GLU A 29 7.47 -9.58 1.50
C GLU A 29 7.29 -8.59 0.34
N LEU A 30 6.59 -8.99 -0.73
CA LEU A 30 6.25 -8.07 -1.83
C LEU A 30 5.36 -6.92 -1.37
N MET A 31 4.36 -7.21 -0.52
CA MET A 31 3.51 -6.19 0.08
C MET A 31 4.31 -5.25 0.99
N GLN A 32 5.20 -5.79 1.83
CA GLN A 32 6.05 -4.99 2.71
C GLN A 32 6.99 -4.05 1.93
N GLU A 33 7.57 -4.52 0.82
CA GLU A 33 8.41 -3.70 -0.05
C GLU A 33 7.62 -2.53 -0.65
N ALA A 34 6.46 -2.80 -1.25
CA ALA A 34 5.59 -1.76 -1.81
C ALA A 34 5.11 -0.78 -0.74
N PHE A 35 4.78 -1.26 0.46
CA PHE A 35 4.33 -0.43 1.57
C PHE A 35 5.43 0.47 2.12
N ALA A 36 6.67 -0.04 2.24
CA ALA A 36 7.81 0.75 2.70
C ALA A 36 8.16 1.88 1.70
N GLU A 37 8.10 1.60 0.40
CA GLU A 37 8.26 2.63 -0.63
C GLU A 37 7.15 3.70 -0.54
N ALA A 38 5.89 3.27 -0.37
CA ALA A 38 4.75 4.18 -0.24
C ALA A 38 4.84 5.09 1.00
N LEU A 39 5.32 4.56 2.13
CA LEU A 39 5.56 5.37 3.34
C LEU A 39 6.62 6.44 3.09
N GLY A 40 7.72 6.06 2.43
CA GLY A 40 8.81 6.98 2.08
C GLY A 40 8.36 8.09 1.14
N ASP A 41 7.59 7.76 0.10
CA ASP A 41 7.03 8.72 -0.85
C ASP A 41 6.03 9.68 -0.18
N ALA A 42 5.18 9.15 0.71
CA ALA A 42 4.21 9.94 1.46
C ALA A 42 4.82 10.85 2.53
N GLY A 43 6.03 10.53 3.03
CA GLY A 43 6.70 11.27 4.09
C GLY A 43 6.00 11.17 5.45
N ILE A 44 5.35 10.03 5.72
CA ILE A 44 4.63 9.77 6.99
C ILE A 44 5.21 8.54 7.70
N GLU A 45 4.90 8.44 8.99
CA GLU A 45 5.22 7.28 9.82
C GLU A 45 4.04 6.32 9.91
N ARG A 46 4.32 5.03 10.12
CA ARG A 46 3.30 3.97 10.16
C ARG A 46 2.23 4.19 11.25
N ASP A 47 2.60 4.79 12.37
CA ASP A 47 1.71 5.06 13.51
C ASP A 47 0.64 6.12 13.23
N GLN A 48 0.80 6.89 12.15
CA GLN A 48 -0.18 7.86 11.67
C GLN A 48 -1.30 7.23 10.81
N ILE A 49 -1.18 5.94 10.45
CA ILE A 49 -2.19 5.23 9.67
C ILE A 49 -3.24 4.62 10.60
N GLU A 50 -4.48 5.08 10.45
CA GLU A 50 -5.60 4.64 11.31
C GLU A 50 -6.29 3.36 10.81
N ALA A 51 -6.19 3.08 9.51
CA ALA A 51 -6.83 1.92 8.88
C ALA A 51 -6.08 1.48 7.62
N ALA A 52 -6.17 0.19 7.32
CA ALA A 52 -5.62 -0.39 6.09
C ALA A 52 -6.64 -1.34 5.45
N TRP A 53 -6.63 -1.38 4.13
CA TRP A 53 -7.34 -2.37 3.34
C TRP A 53 -6.33 -3.13 2.50
N PHE A 54 -6.36 -4.45 2.61
CA PHE A 54 -5.45 -5.34 1.90
C PHE A 54 -6.24 -6.21 0.93
N GLY A 55 -5.78 -6.30 -0.31
CA GLY A 55 -6.35 -7.16 -1.34
C GLY A 55 -5.30 -8.14 -1.82
N VAL A 56 -5.59 -9.43 -1.65
CA VAL A 56 -4.78 -10.54 -2.15
C VAL A 56 -5.69 -11.53 -2.85
N PHE A 57 -5.30 -11.98 -4.04
CA PHE A 57 -6.12 -12.92 -4.81
C PHE A 57 -5.84 -14.38 -4.41
N PHE A 58 -4.57 -14.72 -4.24
CA PHE A 58 -4.13 -16.01 -3.72
C PHE A 58 -3.39 -15.77 -2.41
N ASP A 59 -4.07 -16.11 -1.32
CA ASP A 59 -3.48 -16.27 0.00
C ASP A 59 -3.22 -17.77 0.14
N GLU A 60 -1.98 -18.17 0.45
CA GLU A 60 -1.60 -19.59 0.57
C GLU A 60 -2.32 -20.30 1.73
#